data_AF-A0A968R7V0-F1
#
_entry.id   AF-A0A968R7V0-F1
#
_cell.length_a   1.000
_cell.length_b   1.000
_cell.length_c   1.000
_cell.angle_alpha   90.00
_cell.angle_beta   90.00
_cell.angle_gamma   90.00
#
_symmetry.space_group_name_H-M   'P 1'
#
loop_
_entity.id
_entity.type
_entity.pdbx_description
1 polymer ?
#
loop_
_entity_poly.entity_id
_entity_poly.type
_entity_poly.pdbx_seq_one_letter_code
_entity_poly.pdbx_strand_id
1 'polypeptide(L)' 'MSVGETQQVGLAVDRILDIVEQSIDIKGAATQEGISCCAVIQGQVTEILDVNSVIGNNLFGGKQMIVNS' A
#
# COMPACT_ATOMS: atom_id res chain seq x y z
N MET A 1 24.67 11.58 -19.25
CA MET A 1 24.20 11.07 -17.95
C MET A 1 22.69 11.09 -18.00
N SER A 2 22.04 9.94 -18.20
CA SER A 2 20.57 9.87 -18.21
C SER A 2 20.11 10.03 -16.78
N VAL A 3 19.46 11.15 -16.47
CA VAL A 3 18.65 11.25 -15.25
C VAL A 3 17.55 10.21 -15.43
N GLY A 4 17.59 9.13 -14.66
CA GLY A 4 16.46 8.19 -14.61
C GLY A 4 15.24 8.99 -14.20
N GLU A 5 14.15 8.89 -14.96
CA GLU A 5 12.96 9.65 -14.65
C GLU A 5 12.45 9.24 -13.27
N THR A 6 12.36 10.20 -12.36
CA THR A 6 11.83 9.94 -11.02
C THR A 6 10.33 9.72 -11.15
N GLN A 7 9.89 8.47 -10.97
CA GLN A 7 8.47 8.17 -10.96
C GLN A 7 7.85 8.72 -9.67
N GLN A 8 7.02 9.74 -9.81
CA GLN A 8 6.20 10.25 -8.72
C GLN A 8 4.81 9.63 -8.80
N VAL A 9 4.27 9.23 -7.64
CA VAL A 9 2.91 8.73 -7.50
C VAL A 9 2.27 9.36 -6.27
N GLY A 10 0.94 9.47 -6.29
CA GLY A 10 0.15 9.90 -5.13
C GLY A 10 -0.73 8.76 -4.62
N LEU A 11 -0.88 8.66 -3.31
CA LEU A 11 -1.84 7.75 -2.67
C LEU A 11 -3.06 8.56 -2.23
N ALA A 12 -4.20 8.35 -2.90
CA ALA A 12 -5.45 8.96 -2.48
C ALA A 12 -5.97 8.26 -1.22
N VAL A 13 -6.15 9.03 -0.14
CA VAL A 13 -6.66 8.56 1.15
C VAL A 13 -7.76 9.49 1.63
N ASP A 14 -8.65 9.00 2.50
CA ASP A 14 -9.62 9.85 3.19
C ASP A 14 -8.92 10.87 4.09
N ARG A 15 -7.97 10.40 4.91
CA ARG A 15 -7.20 11.24 5.85
C ARG A 15 -5.92 10.58 6.31
N ILE A 16 -4.95 11.40 6.71
CA ILE A 16 -3.80 10.98 7.51
C ILE A 16 -4.21 11.05 8.98
N LEU A 17 -4.14 9.93 9.69
CA LEU A 17 -4.56 9.86 11.10
C LEU A 17 -3.47 10.41 12.03
N ASP A 18 -2.24 9.92 11.87
CA ASP A 18 -1.10 10.27 12.71
C ASP A 18 0.21 9.82 12.05
N ILE A 19 1.34 10.27 12.59
CA ILE A 19 2.69 9.79 12.27
C ILE A 19 3.34 9.33 13.57
N VAL A 20 3.67 8.04 13.66
CA VAL A 20 4.20 7.43 14.88
C VAL A 20 5.54 6.75 14.66
N GLU A 21 6.37 6.77 15.70
CA GLU A 21 7.55 5.93 15.82
C GLU A 21 7.29 4.91 16.94
N GLN A 22 7.20 3.64 16.58
CA GLN A 22 6.96 2.56 17.54
C GLN A 22 7.52 1.24 17.03
N SER A 23 7.77 0.31 17.95
CA SER A 23 7.95 -1.10 17.61
C SER A 23 6.63 -1.68 17.11
N ILE A 24 6.73 -2.60 16.15
CA ILE A 24 5.58 -3.24 15.52
C ILE A 24 5.46 -4.66 16.05
N ASP A 25 4.28 -5.01 16.59
CA ASP A 25 3.93 -6.37 16.99
C ASP A 25 3.01 -6.97 15.92
N ILE A 26 3.54 -7.94 15.17
CA ILE A 26 2.84 -8.59 14.06
C ILE A 26 1.79 -9.57 14.60
N LYS A 27 0.53 -9.37 14.20
CA LYS A 27 -0.62 -10.18 14.61
C LYS A 27 -1.09 -11.20 13.58
N GLY A 28 -0.69 -11.04 12.32
CA GLY A 28 -1.10 -11.95 11.27
C GLY A 28 -0.34 -11.75 9.96
N ALA A 29 -0.39 -12.80 9.12
CA ALA A 29 0.11 -12.74 7.77
C ALA A 29 -0.78 -11.86 6.87
N ALA A 30 -0.25 -11.46 5.71
CA ALA A 30 -1.03 -10.79 4.69
C ALA A 30 -2.24 -11.62 4.24
N THR A 31 -3.39 -10.98 4.14
CA THR A 31 -4.66 -11.58 3.73
C THR A 31 -5.05 -11.24 2.29
N GLN A 32 -4.36 -10.26 1.69
CA GLN A 32 -4.65 -9.73 0.36
C GLN A 32 -3.36 -9.26 -0.32
N GLU A 33 -3.39 -9.18 -1.65
CA GLU A 33 -2.26 -8.67 -2.44
C GLU A 33 -1.99 -7.20 -2.11
N GLY A 34 -0.71 -6.82 -2.07
CA GLY A 34 -0.30 -5.46 -1.70
C GLY A 34 -0.23 -5.19 -0.20
N ILE A 35 -0.62 -6.15 0.66
CA ILE A 35 -0.43 -6.08 2.11
C ILE A 35 0.75 -6.95 2.52
N SER A 36 1.57 -6.45 3.45
CA SER A 36 2.71 -7.16 4.01
C SER A 36 2.32 -7.99 5.24
N CYS A 37 1.58 -7.41 6.17
CA CYS A 37 1.11 -8.06 7.39
C CYS A 37 -0.01 -7.26 8.09
N CYS A 38 -0.57 -7.83 9.16
CA CYS A 38 -1.37 -7.11 10.14
C CYS A 38 -0.56 -6.88 11.41
N ALA A 39 -0.60 -5.68 11.98
CA ALA A 39 0.10 -5.34 13.21
C ALA A 39 -0.69 -4.39 14.11
N VAL A 40 -0.28 -4.25 15.37
CA VAL A 40 -0.90 -3.30 16.30
C VAL A 40 -0.20 -1.95 16.24
N ILE A 41 -0.90 -0.94 15.74
CA ILE A 41 -0.47 0.47 15.69
C ILE A 41 -1.38 1.27 16.62
N GLN A 42 -0.81 1.98 17.60
CA GLN A 42 -1.59 2.73 18.61
C GLN A 42 -2.74 1.93 19.27
N GLY A 43 -2.55 0.63 19.49
CA GLY A 43 -3.56 -0.24 20.09
C GLY A 43 -4.63 -0.75 19.13
N GLN A 44 -4.54 -0.45 17.83
CA GLN A 44 -5.46 -0.91 16.80
C GLN A 44 -4.78 -1.86 15.82
N VAL A 45 -5.47 -2.94 15.45
CA VAL A 45 -4.99 -3.82 14.37
C VAL A 45 -5.10 -3.07 13.04
N THR A 46 -3.96 -2.92 12.37
CA THR A 46 -3.78 -2.14 11.14
C THR A 46 -3.05 -3.00 10.10
N GLU A 47 -3.50 -2.95 8.85
CA GLU A 47 -2.79 -3.57 7.74
C GLU A 47 -1.60 -2.71 7.30
N ILE A 48 -0.45 -3.35 7.08
CA ILE A 48 0.77 -2.69 6.60
C ILE A 48 0.85 -2.85 5.08
N LEU A 49 0.77 -1.75 4.35
CA LEU A 49 0.83 -1.71 2.89
C LEU A 49 2.27 -1.93 2.36
N ASP A 50 2.44 -2.86 1.42
CA ASP A 50 3.65 -2.97 0.61
C ASP A 50 3.55 -2.01 -0.59
N VAL A 51 4.08 -0.80 -0.41
CA VAL A 51 4.05 0.29 -1.41
C VAL A 51 4.73 -0.13 -2.72
N ASN A 52 5.81 -0.91 -2.67
CA ASN A 52 6.52 -1.33 -3.87
C ASN A 52 5.70 -2.34 -4.68
N SER A 53 5.08 -3.31 -4.01
CA SER A 53 4.20 -4.27 -4.67
C SER A 53 3.02 -3.56 -5.32
N VAL A 54 2.43 -2.60 -4.61
CA VAL A 54 1.24 -1.86 -5.04
C VAL A 54 1.50 -0.90 -6.21
N ILE A 55 2.67 -0.27 -6.28
CA ILE A 55 3.04 0.63 -7.38
C ILE A 55 3.69 -0.13 -8.54
N GLY A 56 4.54 -1.11 -8.23
CA GLY A 56 5.36 -1.82 -9.21
C GLY A 56 4.58 -2.84 -10.02
N ASN A 57 3.56 -3.45 -9.43
CA ASN A 57 2.58 -4.21 -10.18
C ASN A 57 1.42 -3.28 -10.56
N ASN A 58 0.90 -3.40 -11.77
CA ASN A 58 -0.28 -2.66 -12.25
C ASN A 58 -1.59 -3.11 -11.53
N LEU A 59 -1.53 -3.38 -10.22
CA LEU A 59 -2.58 -4.00 -9.40
C LEU A 59 -3.76 -3.08 -9.13
N PHE A 60 -3.59 -1.78 -9.33
CA PHE A 60 -4.73 -0.88 -9.45
C PHE A 60 -5.39 -1.14 -10.80
N GLY A 61 -6.36 -2.06 -10.83
CA GLY A 61 -7.12 -2.52 -11.98
C GLY A 61 -7.78 -1.44 -12.85
N GLY A 62 -6.98 -0.70 -13.61
CA GLY A 62 -7.41 0.16 -14.72
C GLY A 62 -7.60 -0.60 -16.03
N LYS A 63 -7.42 -1.93 -16.04
CA LYS A 63 -7.59 -2.76 -17.24
C LYS A 63 -8.34 -4.06 -16.94
N GLN A 64 -9.60 -3.97 -16.50
CA GLN A 64 -10.66 -4.94 -16.85
C GLN A 64 -12.07 -4.39 -16.56
N MET A 65 -12.40 -3.19 -17.03
CA MET A 65 -13.80 -2.70 -17.15
C MET A 65 -13.95 -1.73 -18.35
N ILE A 66 -13.28 -2.02 -19.47
CA ILE A 66 -13.74 -1.64 -20.82
C ILE A 66 -13.51 -2.86 -21.72
N VAL A 67 -14.20 -3.95 -21.42
CA VAL A 67 -14.46 -5.01 -22.40
C VAL A 67 -15.92 -5.40 -22.22
N ASN A 68 -16.83 -4.47 -22.54
CA ASN A 68 -18.20 -4.82 -22.86
C ASN A 68 -18.84 -3.72 -23.72
N SER A 69 -18.65 -3.86 -25.04
CA SER A 69 -19.59 -3.51 -26.12
C SER A 69 -19.01 -4.07 -27.41
#